data_AF-A0A7J8TPJ8-F1
#
_entry.id   AF-A0A7J8TPJ8-F1
#
_cell.length_a   1.000
_cell.length_b   1.000
_cell.length_c   1.000
_cell.angle_alpha   90.00
_cell.angle_beta   90.00
_cell.angle_gamma   90.00
#
_symmetry.space_group_name_H-M   'P 1'
#
loop_
_entity.id
_entity.type
_entity.pdbx_description
1 polymer ?
#
loop_
_entity_poly.entity_id
_entity_poly.type
_entity_poly.pdbx_seq_one_letter_code
_entity_poly.pdbx_strand_id
1 'polypeptide(L)'
;MPENCAGGSSGVFVNGRELHQKDLELLANRGLPTDRDRCYIIEISGRVLDEDTGEELCKLGKLAPTVLKVKHGFGMKVGRAAV
;
A
#
# COMPACT_ATOMS: atom_id res chain seq x y z
N MET A 1 -16.79 4.42 -7.44
CA MET A 1 -15.70 3.54 -6.93
C MET A 1 -16.37 2.33 -6.29
N PRO A 2 -15.87 1.09 -6.43
CA PRO A 2 -16.53 -0.06 -5.83
C PRO A 2 -16.36 -0.01 -4.31
N GLU A 3 -17.48 0.05 -3.60
CA GLU A 3 -17.54 0.08 -2.14
C GLU A 3 -16.93 -1.19 -1.53
N ASN A 4 -15.97 -1.01 -0.62
CA ASN A 4 -15.68 -1.95 0.47
C ASN A 4 -15.20 -3.39 0.15
N CYS A 5 -14.45 -3.62 -0.93
CA CYS A 5 -13.85 -4.95 -1.16
C CYS A 5 -12.76 -5.38 -0.15
N ALA A 6 -12.37 -4.53 0.81
CA ALA A 6 -11.30 -4.83 1.78
C ALA A 6 -11.72 -4.75 3.27
N GLY A 7 -12.93 -4.26 3.59
CA GLY A 7 -13.36 -4.05 4.99
C GLY A 7 -12.47 -3.06 5.75
N GLY A 8 -11.86 -2.11 5.04
CA GLY A 8 -11.16 -0.99 5.65
C GLY A 8 -12.17 -0.09 6.39
N SER A 9 -11.68 0.60 7.42
CA SER A 9 -12.48 1.58 8.17
C SER A 9 -11.67 2.84 8.46
N SER A 10 -10.58 3.03 7.71
CA SER A 10 -9.64 4.12 7.91
C SER A 10 -10.02 5.36 7.07
N GLY A 11 -10.70 5.14 5.94
CA GLY A 11 -10.94 6.17 4.92
C GLY A 11 -9.69 6.51 4.10
N VAL A 12 -8.60 5.75 4.24
CA VAL A 12 -7.35 5.95 3.48
C VAL A 12 -7.23 4.87 2.42
N PHE A 13 -7.04 5.27 1.17
CA PHE A 13 -6.91 4.36 0.04
C PHE A 13 -5.47 4.32 -0.45
N VAL A 14 -4.95 3.12 -0.68
CA VAL A 14 -3.62 2.88 -1.27
C VAL A 14 -3.77 1.97 -2.48
N ASN A 15 -3.29 2.43 -3.64
CA ASN A 15 -3.38 1.69 -4.91
C ASN A 15 -4.80 1.15 -5.18
N GLY A 16 -5.82 2.00 -4.93
CA GLY A 16 -7.23 1.65 -5.10
C GLY A 16 -7.81 0.67 -4.07
N ARG A 17 -7.12 0.41 -2.95
CA ARG A 17 -7.64 -0.41 -1.84
C ARG A 17 -7.66 0.38 -0.55
N GLU A 18 -8.78 0.32 0.18
CA GLU A 18 -8.82 0.92 1.51
C GLU A 18 -7.94 0.14 2.49
N LEU A 19 -7.13 0.87 3.26
CA LEU A 19 -6.31 0.29 4.31
C LEU A 19 -7.12 -0.05 5.56
N HIS A 20 -6.77 -1.16 6.18
CA HIS A 20 -7.19 -1.43 7.55
C HIS A 20 -6.40 -0.55 8.53
N GLN A 21 -6.97 -0.24 9.69
CA GLN A 21 -6.37 0.71 10.65
C GLN A 21 -4.96 0.30 11.14
N LYS A 22 -4.71 -1.02 11.29
CA LYS A 22 -3.38 -1.56 11.62
C LYS A 22 -2.36 -1.36 10.50
N ASP A 23 -2.76 -1.58 9.25
CA ASP A 23 -1.87 -1.37 8.10
C ASP A 23 -1.59 0.12 7.89
N LEU A 24 -2.61 0.97 8.12
CA LEU A 24 -2.43 2.42 8.13
C LEU A 24 -1.42 2.83 9.21
N GLU A 25 -1.52 2.31 10.43
CA GLU A 25 -0.56 2.60 11.51
C GLU A 25 0.86 2.15 11.14
N LEU A 26 1.02 0.98 10.51
CA LEU A 26 2.33 0.48 10.04
C LEU A 26 2.94 1.40 8.98
N LEU A 27 2.14 1.92 8.05
CA LEU A 27 2.59 2.83 7.00
C LEU A 27 2.80 4.25 7.54
N ALA A 28 1.98 4.70 8.48
CA ALA A 28 2.10 5.98 9.16
C ALA A 28 3.41 6.07 9.95
N ASN A 29 3.80 4.99 10.65
CA ASN A 29 5.11 4.89 11.31
C ASN A 29 6.29 4.99 10.33
N ARG A 30 6.07 4.73 9.04
CA ARG A 30 7.08 4.92 7.97
C ARG A 30 7.00 6.28 7.29
N GLY A 31 6.02 7.13 7.66
CA GLY A 31 5.84 8.47 7.12
C GLY A 31 4.69 8.63 6.12
N LEU A 32 3.74 7.67 6.04
CA LEU A 32 2.53 7.86 5.25
C LEU A 32 1.58 8.85 5.97
N PRO A 33 1.06 9.89 5.31
CA PRO A 33 0.05 10.75 5.90
C PRO A 33 -1.25 9.97 6.13
N THR A 34 -1.87 10.19 7.29
CA THR A 34 -3.10 9.51 7.72
C THR A 34 -4.36 10.34 7.49
N ASP A 35 -4.29 11.32 6.58
CA ASP A 35 -5.44 12.13 6.18
C ASP A 35 -6.56 11.24 5.62
N ARG A 36 -7.74 11.37 6.21
CA ARG A 36 -8.94 10.61 5.82
C ARG A 36 -9.42 11.10 4.45
N ASP A 37 -10.07 10.19 3.71
CA ASP A 37 -10.61 10.42 2.37
C ASP A 37 -9.56 10.80 1.33
N ARG A 38 -8.29 10.43 1.57
CA ARG A 38 -7.20 10.55 0.57
C ARG A 38 -6.83 9.21 -0.04
N CYS A 39 -6.42 9.30 -1.31
CA CYS A 39 -5.92 8.21 -2.11
C CYS A 39 -4.43 8.41 -2.39
N TYR A 40 -3.62 7.39 -2.13
CA TYR A 40 -2.18 7.40 -2.40
C TYR A 40 -1.80 6.27 -3.35
N ILE A 41 -0.93 6.57 -4.31
CA ILE A 41 -0.26 5.57 -5.14
C ILE A 41 1.08 5.25 -4.51
N ILE A 42 1.31 3.98 -4.18
CA ILE A 42 2.54 3.53 -3.55
C ILE A 42 3.24 2.50 -4.42
N GLU A 43 4.46 2.83 -4.84
CA GLU A 43 5.30 1.93 -5.62
C GLU A 43 6.06 0.93 -4.74
N ILE A 44 6.45 -0.22 -5.31
CA ILE A 44 7.25 -1.25 -4.62
C ILE A 44 8.60 -0.71 -4.10
N SER A 45 9.10 0.36 -4.71
CA SER A 45 10.30 1.10 -4.29
C SER A 45 10.13 1.82 -2.96
N GLY A 46 8.88 2.05 -2.53
CA GLY A 46 8.53 2.84 -1.36
C GLY A 46 8.12 4.28 -1.67
N ARG A 47 8.07 4.70 -2.94
CA ARG A 47 7.61 6.04 -3.31
C ARG A 47 6.11 6.16 -3.10
N VAL A 48 5.68 7.26 -2.50
CA VAL A 48 4.28 7.61 -2.26
C VAL A 48 3.94 8.84 -3.09
N LEU A 49 2.92 8.72 -3.92
CA LEU A 49 2.34 9.81 -4.69
C LEU A 49 0.91 10.04 -4.21
N ASP A 50 0.50 11.30 -4.16
CA ASP A 50 -0.90 11.65 -4.01
C ASP A 50 -1.66 11.35 -5.30
N GLU A 51 -2.76 10.61 -5.24
CA GLU A 51 -3.53 10.25 -6.44
C GLU A 51 -4.31 11.46 -7.01
N ASP A 52 -4.64 12.44 -6.16
CA ASP A 52 -5.43 13.62 -6.54
C ASP A 52 -4.55 14.72 -7.15
N THR A 53 -3.41 15.02 -6.52
CA THR A 53 -2.48 16.06 -7.00
C THR A 53 -1.35 15.53 -7.88
N GLY A 54 -1.03 14.24 -7.81
CA GLY A 54 0.12 13.64 -8.51
C GLY A 54 1.48 13.97 -7.88
N GLU A 55 1.49 14.59 -6.70
CA GLU A 55 2.73 15.01 -6.04
C GLU A 55 3.39 13.86 -5.26
N GLU A 56 4.72 13.74 -5.33
CA GLU A 56 5.47 12.79 -4.52
C GLU A 56 5.59 13.32 -3.09
N LEU A 57 4.96 12.63 -2.14
CA LEU A 57 4.87 13.07 -0.75
C LEU A 57 6.09 12.62 0.07
N CYS A 58 6.32 11.31 0.13
CA CYS A 58 7.33 10.71 0.99
C CYS A 58 7.81 9.36 0.45
N LYS A 59 8.95 8.89 0.97
CA LYS A 59 9.51 7.57 0.66
C LYS A 59 9.45 6.68 1.89
N LEU A 60 8.55 5.70 1.89
CA LEU A 60 8.37 4.70 2.96
C LEU A 60 9.50 3.64 3.02
N GLY A 61 10.51 3.77 2.15
CA GLY A 61 11.57 2.78 1.95
C GLY A 61 11.06 1.49 1.28
N LYS A 62 11.92 0.48 1.13
CA LYS A 62 11.52 -0.79 0.50
C LYS A 62 10.37 -1.44 1.28
N LEU A 63 9.16 -1.37 0.73
CA LEU A 63 7.97 -1.94 1.36
C LEU A 63 7.99 -3.46 1.35
N ALA A 64 8.61 -4.05 0.32
CA ALA A 64 8.63 -5.48 0.12
C ALA A 64 10.05 -6.02 -0.10
N PRO A 65 10.93 -5.95 0.93
CA PRO A 65 12.30 -6.48 0.81
C PRO A 65 12.30 -7.99 0.56
N THR A 66 11.31 -8.69 1.11
CA THR A 66 11.13 -10.13 0.93
C THR A 66 10.70 -10.47 -0.50
N VAL A 67 9.80 -9.69 -1.11
CA VAL A 67 9.38 -9.90 -2.52
C VAL A 67 10.57 -9.78 -3.46
N LEU A 68 11.50 -8.85 -3.21
CA LEU A 68 12.73 -8.74 -4.01
C LEU A 68 13.63 -9.97 -3.87
N LYS A 69 13.70 -10.58 -2.69
CA LYS A 69 14.60 -11.70 -2.40
C LYS A 69 14.02 -13.06 -2.81
N VAL A 70 12.73 -13.29 -2.58
CA VAL A 70 12.06 -14.59 -2.79
C VAL A 70 10.97 -14.55 -3.86
N LYS A 71 10.81 -13.43 -4.59
CA LYS A 71 9.79 -13.23 -5.63
C LYS A 71 8.34 -13.40 -5.15
N HIS A 72 8.11 -13.48 -3.83
CA HIS A 72 6.78 -13.53 -3.23
C HIS A 72 6.77 -12.78 -1.89
N GLY A 73 5.61 -12.21 -1.55
CA GLY A 73 5.39 -11.50 -0.29
C GLY A 73 4.99 -12.45 0.82
N PHE A 74 5.03 -11.96 2.06
CA PHE A 74 4.46 -12.67 3.20
C PHE A 74 2.94 -12.82 2.98
N GLY A 75 2.41 -14.05 3.04
CA GLY A 75 1.01 -14.35 2.74
C GLY A 75 0.66 -14.49 1.25
N MET A 76 1.59 -14.22 0.32
CA MET A 76 1.37 -14.52 -1.11
C MET A 76 1.54 -16.01 -1.38
N LYS A 77 0.57 -16.60 -2.08
CA LYS A 77 0.68 -17.98 -2.57
C LYS A 77 1.81 -18.03 -3.60
N VAL A 78 2.77 -18.93 -3.42
CA VAL A 78 3.81 -19.16 -4.42
C VAL A 78 3.13 -19.63 -5.69
N GLY A 79 3.31 -18.89 -6.79
CA GLY A 79 2.81 -19.29 -8.10
C GLY A 79 3.43 -20.62 -8.47
N ARG A 80 2.61 -21.66 -8.59
CA ARG A 80 3.05 -22.91 -9.21
C ARG A 80 3.35 -22.56 -10.67
N ALA A 81 4.60 -22.70 -11.10
CA ALA A 81 4.96 -22.49 -12.50
C ALA A 81 4.07 -23.41 -13.34
N ALA A 82 3.29 -22.84 -14.25
CA ALA A 82 2.59 -23.63 -15.25
C ALA A 82 3.67 -24.26 -16.14
N VAL A 83 3.71 -25.59 -16.15
CA VAL A 83 4.53 -26.40 -17.05
C VAL A 83 3.92 -26.44 -18.44
#